data_AF-R5AR61-F1
#
_entry.id   AF-R5AR61-F1
#
_cell.length_a   1.000
_cell.length_b   1.000
_cell.length_c   1.000
_cell.angle_alpha   90.00
_cell.angle_beta   90.00
_cell.angle_gamma   90.00
#
_symmetry.space_group_name_H-M   'P 1'
#
loop_
_entity.id
_entity.type
_entity.pdbx_description
1 polymer ?
#
loop_
_entity_poly.entity_id
_entity_poly.type
_entity_poly.pdbx_seq_one_letter_code
_entity_poly.pdbx_strand_id
1 'polypeptide(L)'
;MTLFQSRGGTLIGRQSTPRRTQAPDLGVDLRNSTAFQKRSAGGRRTGRSDADVFRGLVEQLSGAYKPETIAYRRREKDELLSEISAWLRPAYDAAIAERENATSRYRAELDADAIARGMGSSSYVTDMKHRQLLAEANDVGALESDYAAALAKQLSDALETERERAYEADVFNANAENEARQKAYDAALTLFAAYKADRRRGGGRSKVKTTSAANCEAFLSGLSPRERGAIYNCSTSMGAAYRSELIASVGESGFAALKRKYPAGR
;
A
#
# COMPACT_ATOMS: atom_id res chain seq x y z
N MET A 1 6.08 -30.20 -8.12
CA MET A 1 6.84 -31.35 -7.56
C MET A 1 7.89 -31.78 -8.57
N THR A 2 9.14 -31.89 -8.13
CA THR A 2 10.29 -32.38 -8.89
C THR A 2 10.82 -33.65 -8.24
N LEU A 3 11.03 -34.70 -9.03
CA LEU A 3 11.75 -35.95 -8.69
C LEU A 3 12.53 -36.31 -9.98
N PHE A 4 13.81 -36.69 -10.02
CA PHE A 4 14.75 -37.07 -8.96
C PHE A 4 16.20 -36.58 -9.25
N GLN A 5 17.04 -36.52 -8.21
CA GLN A 5 18.51 -36.30 -8.29
C GLN A 5 19.22 -37.62 -8.69
N SER A 6 20.43 -37.66 -9.28
CA SER A 6 21.77 -37.58 -8.63
C SER A 6 22.82 -38.20 -9.62
N ARG A 7 24.17 -38.19 -9.51
CA ARG A 7 25.15 -37.61 -8.56
C ARG A 7 26.55 -37.55 -9.24
N GLY A 8 27.35 -36.49 -9.01
CA GLY A 8 28.81 -36.45 -9.30
C GLY A 8 29.25 -36.08 -10.74
N GLY A 9 30.27 -35.25 -10.98
CA GLY A 9 30.99 -34.32 -10.09
C GLY A 9 32.50 -34.22 -10.33
N THR A 10 32.97 -33.15 -10.98
CA THR A 10 34.36 -32.61 -10.90
C THR A 10 34.34 -31.10 -11.15
N LEU A 11 35.12 -30.31 -10.40
CA LEU A 11 35.26 -28.85 -10.57
C LEU A 11 36.15 -28.48 -11.76
N ILE A 12 35.95 -27.29 -12.34
CA ILE A 12 37.00 -26.31 -12.72
C ILE A 12 36.36 -24.99 -13.21
N GLY A 13 36.99 -23.85 -12.92
CA GLY A 13 36.95 -22.66 -13.78
C GLY A 13 35.80 -21.67 -13.62
N ARG A 14 35.97 -20.66 -12.75
CA ARG A 14 35.21 -19.39 -12.81
C ARG A 14 35.50 -18.67 -14.14
N GLN A 15 34.48 -18.29 -14.90
CA GLN A 15 34.42 -17.00 -15.59
C GLN A 15 33.01 -16.40 -15.47
N SER A 16 32.89 -15.29 -14.77
CA SER A 16 31.63 -14.60 -14.50
C SER A 16 31.29 -13.64 -15.64
N THR A 17 30.28 -13.95 -16.43
CA THR A 17 29.62 -13.01 -17.34
C THR A 17 28.36 -12.43 -16.67
N PRO A 18 28.05 -11.13 -16.88
CA PRO A 18 26.96 -10.47 -16.17
C PRO A 18 25.61 -11.05 -16.61
N ARG A 19 24.89 -11.66 -15.67
CA ARG A 19 23.58 -12.25 -15.92
C ARG A 19 22.57 -11.10 -16.10
N ARG A 20 22.21 -10.86 -17.37
CA ARG A 20 21.13 -9.97 -17.84
C ARG A 20 20.00 -9.89 -16.80
N THR A 21 19.79 -8.70 -16.24
CA THR A 21 18.70 -8.41 -15.30
C THR A 21 17.38 -8.82 -15.94
N GLN A 22 16.76 -9.86 -15.37
CA GLN A 22 15.35 -10.14 -15.62
C GLN A 22 14.57 -9.02 -14.91
N ALA A 23 13.64 -8.39 -15.62
CA ALA A 23 12.68 -7.49 -14.98
C ALA A 23 11.93 -8.29 -13.90
N PRO A 24 11.60 -7.67 -12.75
CA PRO A 24 10.82 -8.35 -11.72
C PRO A 24 9.50 -8.85 -12.32
N ASP A 25 9.13 -10.09 -12.00
CA ASP A 25 7.85 -10.67 -12.43
C ASP A 25 6.72 -10.05 -11.59
N LEU A 26 6.24 -8.90 -12.05
CA LEU A 26 5.20 -8.09 -11.41
C LEU A 26 3.79 -8.71 -11.51
N GLY A 27 3.66 -9.99 -11.90
CA GLY A 27 2.37 -10.67 -12.08
C GLY A 27 1.52 -10.08 -13.21
N VAL A 28 2.10 -9.25 -14.08
CA VAL A 28 1.39 -8.58 -15.18
C VAL A 28 1.16 -9.58 -16.30
N ASP A 29 -0.01 -10.20 -16.27
CA ASP A 29 -0.44 -11.15 -17.29
C ASP A 29 -0.75 -10.44 -18.62
N LEU A 30 0.31 -10.19 -19.40
CA LEU A 30 0.32 -9.55 -20.72
C LEU A 30 -0.65 -10.18 -21.73
N ARG A 31 -1.19 -11.38 -21.44
CA ARG A 31 -2.20 -12.06 -22.26
C ARG A 31 -3.63 -11.72 -21.81
N ASN A 32 -3.85 -11.45 -20.52
CA ASN A 32 -5.18 -11.24 -19.92
C ASN A 32 -5.60 -9.76 -19.74
N SER A 33 -4.73 -8.77 -19.97
CA SER A 33 -5.14 -7.36 -20.19
C SER A 33 -6.01 -7.15 -21.47
N THR A 34 -6.27 -8.24 -22.20
CA THR A 34 -7.22 -8.34 -23.31
C THR A 34 -8.65 -8.68 -22.86
N ALA A 35 -8.88 -9.05 -21.60
CA ALA A 35 -10.14 -9.65 -21.15
C ALA A 35 -11.26 -8.66 -20.76
N PHE A 36 -11.03 -7.34 -20.76
CA PHE A 36 -12.08 -6.33 -20.51
C PHE A 36 -12.65 -5.74 -21.82
N GLN A 37 -13.37 -6.56 -22.59
CA GLN A 37 -14.49 -6.11 -23.43
C GLN A 37 -15.24 -7.31 -24.03
N LYS A 38 -16.32 -7.73 -23.38
CA LYS A 38 -17.34 -8.60 -23.98
C LYS A 38 -18.71 -7.96 -23.87
N ARG A 39 -18.99 -6.97 -24.74
CA ARG A 39 -20.32 -6.55 -25.25
C ARG A 39 -20.23 -5.23 -26.05
N SER A 40 -20.00 -5.34 -27.35
CA SER A 40 -20.65 -4.49 -28.35
C SER A 40 -20.58 -5.20 -29.71
N ALA A 41 -21.71 -5.25 -30.41
CA ALA A 41 -21.82 -5.94 -31.70
C ALA A 41 -21.53 -4.98 -32.86
N GLY A 42 -21.05 -5.51 -33.99
CA GLY A 42 -21.07 -4.79 -35.27
C GLY A 42 -20.05 -3.66 -35.43
N GLY A 43 -18.75 -3.95 -35.25
CA GLY A 43 -17.66 -3.02 -35.58
C GLY A 43 -16.50 -3.73 -36.29
N ARG A 44 -15.83 -3.05 -37.22
CA ARG A 44 -14.57 -3.55 -37.83
C ARG A 44 -13.59 -3.86 -36.71
N ARG A 45 -12.83 -4.95 -36.83
CA ARG A 45 -11.65 -5.21 -35.98
C ARG A 45 -10.53 -4.21 -36.30
N THR A 46 -10.70 -2.96 -35.89
CA THR A 46 -9.60 -2.02 -35.75
C THR A 46 -8.66 -2.62 -34.71
N GLY A 47 -7.45 -3.01 -35.12
CA GLY A 47 -6.46 -3.54 -34.19
C GLY A 47 -6.22 -2.50 -33.09
N ARG A 48 -6.32 -2.93 -31.81
CA ARG A 48 -6.10 -2.08 -30.63
C ARG A 48 -4.83 -1.26 -30.85
N SER A 49 -4.93 0.06 -30.69
CA SER A 49 -3.81 0.95 -31.00
C SER A 49 -2.69 0.75 -29.99
N ASP A 50 -1.47 1.10 -30.39
CA ASP A 50 -0.30 1.08 -29.52
C ASP A 50 -0.54 1.96 -28.26
N ALA A 51 -1.29 3.06 -28.39
CA ALA A 51 -1.64 3.95 -27.28
C ALA A 51 -2.63 3.29 -26.30
N ASP A 52 -3.58 2.48 -26.79
CA ASP A 52 -4.54 1.77 -25.93
C ASP A 52 -3.87 0.65 -25.12
N VAL A 53 -2.88 -0.04 -25.71
CA VAL A 53 -2.07 -1.05 -25.01
C VAL A 53 -1.24 -0.39 -23.92
N PHE A 54 -0.58 0.73 -24.22
CA PHE A 54 0.19 1.47 -23.23
C PHE A 54 -0.69 2.02 -22.09
N ARG A 55 -1.85 2.61 -22.41
CA ARG A 55 -2.80 3.11 -21.40
C ARG A 55 -3.25 2.00 -20.44
N GLY A 56 -3.62 0.83 -20.97
CA GLY A 56 -4.01 -0.32 -20.15
C GLY A 56 -2.88 -0.83 -19.24
N LEU A 57 -1.62 -0.76 -19.68
CA LEU A 57 -0.46 -1.08 -18.83
C LEU A 57 -0.29 -0.06 -17.69
N VAL A 58 -0.40 1.23 -17.98
CA VAL A 58 -0.33 2.30 -16.96
C VAL A 58 -1.48 2.18 -15.94
N GLU A 59 -2.71 1.91 -16.40
CA GLU A 59 -3.86 1.70 -15.51
C GLU A 59 -3.66 0.46 -14.62
N GLN A 60 -3.25 -0.68 -15.20
CA GLN A 60 -2.99 -1.91 -14.43
C GLN A 60 -1.87 -1.75 -13.40
N LEU A 61 -0.78 -1.08 -13.77
CA LEU A 61 0.37 -0.85 -12.88
C LEU A 61 0.08 0.22 -11.83
N SER A 62 -0.66 1.27 -12.15
CA SER A 62 -1.07 2.28 -11.15
C SER A 62 -2.00 1.69 -10.09
N GLY A 63 -2.76 0.64 -10.41
CA GLY A 63 -3.47 -0.19 -9.44
C GLY A 63 -2.55 -1.04 -8.55
N ALA A 64 -1.46 -1.58 -9.12
CA ALA A 64 -0.51 -2.44 -8.40
C ALA A 64 0.49 -1.66 -7.51
N TYR A 65 0.86 -0.44 -7.90
CA TYR A 65 1.80 0.42 -7.17
C TYR A 65 1.12 1.35 -6.14
N LYS A 66 -0.19 1.24 -5.90
CA LYS A 66 -0.89 2.10 -4.93
C LYS A 66 -0.18 2.08 -3.56
N PRO A 67 0.23 3.24 -3.03
CA PRO A 67 0.92 3.29 -1.74
C PRO A 67 -0.05 3.04 -0.59
N GLU A 68 0.48 2.59 0.54
CA GLU A 68 -0.24 2.66 1.81
C GLU A 68 -0.28 4.11 2.29
N THR A 69 -1.48 4.65 2.49
CA THR A 69 -1.70 6.02 2.94
C THR A 69 -1.80 6.11 4.46
N ILE A 70 -1.16 7.10 5.07
CA ILE A 70 -1.28 7.40 6.50
C ILE A 70 -2.60 8.14 6.74
N ALA A 71 -3.52 7.52 7.48
CA ALA A 71 -4.76 8.16 7.94
C ALA A 71 -4.51 8.88 9.27
N TYR A 72 -4.12 10.16 9.23
CA TYR A 72 -3.99 10.97 10.44
C TYR A 72 -5.36 11.46 10.93
N ARG A 73 -5.78 11.03 12.11
CA ARG A 73 -6.95 11.63 12.80
C ARG A 73 -6.47 12.86 13.58
N ARG A 74 -6.88 14.04 13.13
CA ARG A 74 -6.75 15.28 13.89
C ARG A 74 -7.51 15.14 15.23
N ARG A 75 -6.91 15.65 16.31
CA ARG A 75 -7.56 15.76 17.62
C ARG A 75 -8.56 16.91 17.63
N GLU A 76 -9.71 16.70 18.27
CA GLU A 76 -10.78 17.71 18.28
C GLU A 76 -10.53 18.80 19.32
N LYS A 77 -11.09 19.99 19.11
CA LYS A 77 -10.94 21.15 20.01
C LYS A 77 -11.30 20.79 21.45
N ASP A 78 -12.39 20.06 21.65
CA ASP A 78 -12.90 19.75 22.99
C ASP A 78 -12.05 18.67 23.70
N GLU A 79 -11.45 17.74 22.94
CA GLU A 79 -10.45 16.79 23.47
C GLU A 79 -9.21 17.54 23.96
N LEU A 80 -8.71 18.49 23.17
CA LEU A 80 -7.55 19.33 23.52
C LEU A 80 -7.87 20.26 24.69
N LEU A 81 -9.03 20.92 24.70
CA LEU A 81 -9.46 21.78 25.81
C LEU A 81 -9.59 20.99 27.11
N SER A 82 -10.17 19.78 27.06
CA SER A 82 -10.27 18.91 28.24
C SER A 82 -8.89 18.53 28.77
N GLU A 83 -7.96 18.09 27.91
CA GLU A 83 -6.59 17.75 28.33
C GLU A 83 -5.86 18.97 28.92
N ILE A 84 -5.90 20.11 28.24
CA ILE A 84 -5.19 21.34 28.65
C ILE A 84 -5.76 21.87 29.97
N SER A 85 -7.08 21.88 30.13
CA SER A 85 -7.72 22.27 31.39
C SER A 85 -7.34 21.35 32.55
N ALA A 86 -7.22 20.03 32.30
CA ALA A 86 -6.93 19.05 33.36
C ALA A 86 -5.55 19.25 34.02
N TRP A 87 -4.55 19.77 33.29
CA TRP A 87 -3.24 20.06 33.87
C TRP A 87 -3.05 21.52 34.30
N LEU A 88 -3.70 22.50 33.63
CA LEU A 88 -3.64 23.90 34.06
C LEU A 88 -4.46 24.16 35.32
N ARG A 89 -5.72 23.73 35.34
CA ARG A 89 -6.71 24.17 36.34
C ARG A 89 -6.30 23.88 37.79
N PRO A 90 -5.72 22.72 38.16
CA PRO A 90 -5.33 22.44 39.55
C PRO A 90 -4.32 23.42 40.14
N ALA A 91 -3.42 23.98 39.32
CA ALA A 91 -2.43 24.96 39.79
C ALA A 91 -3.08 26.31 40.14
N TYR A 92 -4.06 26.75 39.33
CA TYR A 92 -4.81 27.97 39.58
C TYR A 92 -5.81 27.81 40.74
N ASP A 93 -6.51 26.67 40.83
CA ASP A 93 -7.40 26.39 41.96
C ASP A 93 -6.62 26.36 43.30
N ALA A 94 -5.39 25.82 43.31
CA ALA A 94 -4.52 25.86 44.49
C ALA A 94 -4.07 27.29 44.85
N ALA A 95 -3.78 28.14 43.87
CA ALA A 95 -3.41 29.54 44.09
C ALA A 95 -4.59 30.38 44.62
N ILE A 96 -5.80 30.15 44.07
CA ILE A 96 -7.06 30.75 44.56
C ILE A 96 -7.30 30.32 46.00
N ALA A 97 -7.25 29.02 46.29
CA ALA A 97 -7.46 28.49 47.65
C ALA A 97 -6.45 29.03 48.67
N GLU A 98 -5.17 29.22 48.33
CA GLU A 98 -4.22 29.86 49.26
C GLU A 98 -4.53 31.35 49.45
N ARG A 99 -5.04 32.06 48.42
CA ARG A 99 -5.46 33.47 48.56
C ARG A 99 -6.66 33.62 49.49
N GLU A 100 -7.68 32.78 49.31
CA GLU A 100 -8.87 32.70 50.18
C GLU A 100 -8.45 32.35 51.63
N ASN A 101 -7.59 31.34 51.81
CA ASN A 101 -7.06 30.94 53.11
C ASN A 101 -6.27 32.07 53.79
N ALA A 102 -5.45 32.81 53.04
CA ALA A 102 -4.69 33.95 53.56
C ALA A 102 -5.62 35.08 54.04
N THR A 103 -6.67 35.42 53.27
CA THR A 103 -7.68 36.39 53.74
C THR A 103 -8.45 35.87 54.95
N SER A 104 -8.83 34.59 54.97
CA SER A 104 -9.53 33.98 56.12
C SER A 104 -8.70 34.07 57.40
N ARG A 105 -7.40 33.74 57.33
CA ARG A 105 -6.45 33.90 58.45
C ARG A 105 -6.35 35.36 58.89
N TYR A 106 -6.10 36.29 57.97
CA TYR A 106 -6.00 37.72 58.27
C TYR A 106 -7.27 38.29 58.94
N ARG A 107 -8.47 37.87 58.47
CA ARG A 107 -9.74 38.28 59.06
C ARG A 107 -9.92 37.73 60.48
N ALA A 108 -9.49 36.50 60.75
CA ALA A 108 -9.54 35.90 62.08
C ALA A 108 -8.55 36.54 63.06
N GLU A 109 -7.35 36.89 62.60
CA GLU A 109 -6.35 37.65 63.39
C GLU A 109 -6.86 39.05 63.73
N LEU A 110 -7.47 39.75 62.75
CA LEU A 110 -8.07 41.06 62.92
C LEU A 110 -9.28 41.00 63.89
N ASP A 111 -10.06 39.93 63.87
CA ASP A 111 -11.11 39.68 64.86
C ASP A 111 -10.56 39.44 66.28
N ALA A 112 -9.48 38.67 66.42
CA ALA A 112 -8.85 38.42 67.71
C ALA A 112 -8.28 39.72 68.34
N ASP A 113 -7.59 40.55 67.55
CA ASP A 113 -7.10 41.86 68.00
C ASP A 113 -8.25 42.83 68.31
N ALA A 114 -9.30 42.84 67.47
CA ALA A 114 -10.49 43.66 67.71
C ALA A 114 -11.20 43.30 69.02
N ILE A 115 -11.38 42.00 69.31
CA ILE A 115 -11.97 41.53 70.57
C ILE A 115 -11.06 41.91 71.76
N ALA A 116 -9.75 41.66 71.66
CA ALA A 116 -8.78 41.99 72.71
C ALA A 116 -8.75 43.49 73.07
N ARG A 117 -9.02 44.37 72.10
CA ARG A 117 -9.08 45.84 72.30
C ARG A 117 -10.49 46.37 72.62
N GLY A 118 -11.50 45.52 72.73
CA GLY A 118 -12.90 45.94 72.92
C GLY A 118 -13.53 46.62 71.69
N MET A 119 -12.91 46.48 70.51
CA MET A 119 -13.32 47.06 69.22
C MET A 119 -14.10 46.09 68.33
N GLY A 120 -14.51 44.91 68.83
CA GLY A 120 -15.14 43.84 68.04
C GLY A 120 -16.44 44.22 67.30
N SER A 121 -17.13 45.28 67.72
CA SER A 121 -18.31 45.84 67.03
C SER A 121 -18.04 47.15 66.27
N SER A 122 -16.76 47.55 66.11
CA SER A 122 -16.42 48.81 65.45
C SER A 122 -16.66 48.78 63.94
N SER A 123 -17.17 49.89 63.40
CA SER A 123 -17.33 50.09 61.96
C SER A 123 -16.01 50.00 61.20
N TYR A 124 -14.90 50.40 61.83
CA TYR A 124 -13.54 50.29 61.27
C TYR A 124 -13.12 48.83 60.99
N VAL A 125 -13.34 47.92 61.95
CA VAL A 125 -13.06 46.49 61.78
C VAL A 125 -13.90 45.90 60.64
N THR A 126 -15.17 46.29 60.55
CA THR A 126 -16.07 45.88 59.48
C THR A 126 -15.61 46.39 58.11
N ASP A 127 -15.23 47.67 57.99
CA ASP A 127 -14.71 48.26 56.75
C ASP A 127 -13.38 47.62 56.31
N MET A 128 -12.46 47.36 57.25
CA MET A 128 -11.20 46.66 56.93
C MET A 128 -11.43 45.24 56.38
N LYS A 129 -12.35 44.47 56.98
CA LYS A 129 -12.74 43.15 56.42
C LYS A 129 -13.36 43.28 55.04
N HIS A 130 -14.18 44.30 54.80
CA HIS A 130 -14.80 44.54 53.50
C HIS A 130 -13.77 44.88 52.42
N ARG A 131 -12.80 45.75 52.73
CA ARG A 131 -11.67 46.07 51.84
C ARG A 131 -10.82 44.84 51.53
N GLN A 132 -10.57 44.00 52.53
CA GLN A 132 -9.82 42.76 52.34
C GLN A 132 -10.56 41.77 51.42
N LEU A 133 -11.89 41.63 51.57
CA LEU A 133 -12.72 40.82 50.67
C LEU A 133 -12.73 41.36 49.23
N LEU A 134 -12.76 42.68 49.05
CA LEU A 134 -12.63 43.28 47.71
C LEU A 134 -11.25 43.03 47.09
N ALA A 135 -10.18 43.08 47.89
CA ALA A 135 -8.82 42.77 47.43
C ALA A 135 -8.70 41.30 47.02
N GLU A 136 -9.19 40.38 47.85
CA GLU A 136 -9.28 38.94 47.55
C GLU A 136 -10.03 38.68 46.23
N ALA A 137 -11.22 39.25 46.06
CA ALA A 137 -12.03 39.08 44.85
C ALA A 137 -11.32 39.60 43.59
N ASN A 138 -10.58 40.71 43.68
CA ASN A 138 -9.78 41.23 42.57
C ASN A 138 -8.61 40.29 42.22
N ASP A 139 -7.91 39.75 43.23
CA ASP A 139 -6.79 38.84 43.01
C ASP A 139 -7.24 37.49 42.45
N VAL A 140 -8.36 36.96 42.93
CA VAL A 140 -9.00 35.74 42.36
C VAL A 140 -9.42 36.01 40.92
N GLY A 141 -10.06 37.15 40.63
CA GLY A 141 -10.43 37.53 39.27
C GLY A 141 -9.22 37.70 38.33
N ALA A 142 -8.07 38.15 38.85
CA ALA A 142 -6.81 38.18 38.10
C ALA A 142 -6.29 36.77 37.81
N LEU A 143 -6.26 35.87 38.80
CA LEU A 143 -5.88 34.46 38.63
C LEU A 143 -6.78 33.72 37.62
N GLU A 144 -8.09 33.97 37.64
CA GLU A 144 -9.03 33.40 36.66
C GLU A 144 -8.83 33.97 35.25
N SER A 145 -8.49 35.27 35.14
CA SER A 145 -8.16 35.91 33.86
C SER A 145 -6.87 35.35 33.27
N ASP A 146 -5.84 35.17 34.10
CA ASP A 146 -4.56 34.56 33.70
C ASP A 146 -4.76 33.09 33.29
N TYR A 147 -5.59 32.33 34.00
CA TYR A 147 -5.99 30.97 33.60
C TYR A 147 -6.66 30.96 32.22
N ALA A 148 -7.63 31.85 31.98
CA ALA A 148 -8.33 31.94 30.71
C ALA A 148 -7.37 32.32 29.55
N ALA A 149 -6.44 33.24 29.78
CA ALA A 149 -5.42 33.63 28.81
C ALA A 149 -4.42 32.49 28.52
N ALA A 150 -3.96 31.79 29.56
CA ALA A 150 -3.08 30.63 29.42
C ALA A 150 -3.76 29.48 28.67
N LEU A 151 -5.00 29.15 29.02
CA LEU A 151 -5.81 28.13 28.34
C LEU A 151 -6.03 28.47 26.86
N ALA A 152 -6.39 29.73 26.55
CA ALA A 152 -6.61 30.17 25.18
C ALA A 152 -5.36 30.04 24.31
N LYS A 153 -4.19 30.45 24.83
CA LYS A 153 -2.90 30.33 24.14
C LYS A 153 -2.50 28.87 23.92
N GLN A 154 -2.53 28.05 24.96
CA GLN A 154 -2.17 26.63 24.84
C GLN A 154 -3.09 25.90 23.86
N LEU A 155 -4.38 26.27 23.82
CA LEU A 155 -5.34 25.71 22.88
C LEU A 155 -5.12 26.20 21.44
N SER A 156 -4.72 27.45 21.20
CA SER A 156 -4.35 27.91 19.84
C SER A 156 -3.13 27.15 19.32
N ASP A 157 -2.08 27.06 20.13
CA ASP A 157 -0.81 26.42 19.76
C ASP A 157 -1.02 24.91 19.49
N ALA A 158 -1.86 24.25 20.30
CA ALA A 158 -2.26 22.86 20.09
C ALA A 158 -3.12 22.67 18.81
N LEU A 159 -4.05 23.59 18.51
CA LEU A 159 -4.86 23.53 17.29
C LEU A 159 -4.05 23.79 16.02
N GLU A 160 -3.02 24.63 16.08
CA GLU A 160 -2.12 24.90 14.95
C GLU A 160 -1.22 23.69 14.67
N THR A 161 -0.60 23.11 15.69
CA THR A 161 0.21 21.88 15.54
C THR A 161 -0.60 20.68 15.05
N GLU A 162 -1.85 20.51 15.50
CA GLU A 162 -2.76 19.48 14.99
C GLU A 162 -3.29 19.76 13.56
N ARG A 163 -3.25 21.02 13.10
CA ARG A 163 -3.49 21.36 11.70
C ARG A 163 -2.29 21.02 10.82
N GLU A 164 -1.09 21.37 11.28
CA GLU A 164 0.17 21.12 10.59
C GLU A 164 0.40 19.62 10.38
N ARG A 165 0.31 18.79 11.44
CA ARG A 165 0.44 17.32 11.34
C ARG A 165 -0.53 16.67 10.35
N ALA A 166 -1.78 17.15 10.31
CA ALA A 166 -2.77 16.65 9.35
C ALA A 166 -2.38 17.03 7.91
N TYR A 167 -1.91 18.26 7.69
CA TYR A 167 -1.40 18.71 6.40
C TYR A 167 -0.13 17.96 5.97
N GLU A 168 0.79 17.68 6.89
CA GLU A 168 1.98 16.85 6.64
C GLU A 168 1.59 15.42 6.19
N ALA A 169 0.58 14.82 6.83
CA ALA A 169 0.07 13.52 6.42
C ALA A 169 -0.57 13.55 5.03
N ASP A 170 -1.35 14.59 4.70
CA ASP A 170 -1.94 14.79 3.37
C ASP A 170 -0.85 14.98 2.30
N VAL A 171 0.18 15.79 2.58
CA VAL A 171 1.34 16.00 1.69
C VAL A 171 2.15 14.72 1.53
N PHE A 172 2.38 13.94 2.59
CA PHE A 172 3.04 12.64 2.52
C PHE A 172 2.27 11.68 1.61
N ASN A 173 0.95 11.57 1.80
CA ASN A 173 0.08 10.73 0.98
C ASN A 173 0.13 11.16 -0.49
N ALA A 174 0.00 12.46 -0.78
CA ALA A 174 0.08 12.99 -2.14
C ALA A 174 1.44 12.73 -2.80
N ASN A 175 2.54 12.87 -2.06
CA ASN A 175 3.89 12.57 -2.54
C ASN A 175 4.09 11.07 -2.83
N ALA A 176 3.64 10.19 -1.92
CA ALA A 176 3.68 8.75 -2.11
C ALA A 176 2.85 8.31 -3.33
N GLU A 177 1.67 8.91 -3.55
CA GLU A 177 0.87 8.66 -4.76
C GLU A 177 1.59 9.12 -6.03
N ASN A 178 2.24 10.28 -6.00
CA ASN A 178 2.97 10.81 -7.16
C ASN A 178 4.20 9.95 -7.51
N GLU A 179 4.95 9.50 -6.51
CA GLU A 179 6.07 8.58 -6.71
C GLU A 179 5.60 7.21 -7.23
N ALA A 180 4.48 6.70 -6.69
CA ALA A 180 3.84 5.47 -7.17
C ALA A 180 3.38 5.59 -8.64
N ARG A 181 2.77 6.73 -9.03
CA ARG A 181 2.38 7.02 -10.42
C ARG A 181 3.59 7.05 -11.35
N GLN A 182 4.71 7.65 -10.94
CA GLN A 182 5.96 7.67 -11.72
C GLN A 182 6.52 6.25 -11.90
N LYS A 183 6.66 5.48 -10.82
CA LYS A 183 7.10 4.07 -10.87
C LYS A 183 6.21 3.21 -11.78
N ALA A 184 4.89 3.39 -11.71
CA ALA A 184 3.94 2.71 -12.57
C ALA A 184 4.11 3.07 -14.05
N TYR A 185 4.37 4.35 -14.35
CA TYR A 185 4.59 4.83 -15.71
C TYR A 185 5.91 4.31 -16.30
N ASP A 186 7.00 4.35 -15.54
CA ASP A 186 8.30 3.81 -15.96
C ASP A 186 8.24 2.29 -16.17
N ALA A 187 7.60 1.56 -15.26
CA ALA A 187 7.33 0.13 -15.44
C ALA A 187 6.49 -0.12 -16.71
N ALA A 188 5.46 0.70 -16.98
CA ALA A 188 4.66 0.59 -18.20
C ALA A 188 5.50 0.80 -19.47
N LEU A 189 6.43 1.77 -19.47
CA LEU A 189 7.35 2.00 -20.59
C LEU A 189 8.23 0.77 -20.86
N THR A 190 8.78 0.13 -19.82
CA THR A 190 9.62 -1.07 -20.00
C THR A 190 8.83 -2.26 -20.57
N LEU A 191 7.63 -2.52 -20.05
CA LEU A 191 6.74 -3.59 -20.53
C LEU A 191 6.22 -3.32 -21.95
N PHE A 192 5.94 -2.06 -22.27
CA PHE A 192 5.50 -1.66 -23.61
C PHE A 192 6.63 -1.77 -24.65
N ALA A 193 7.88 -1.46 -24.26
CA ALA A 193 9.05 -1.71 -25.10
C ALA A 193 9.23 -3.22 -25.39
N ALA A 194 9.04 -4.08 -24.37
CA ALA A 194 9.06 -5.54 -24.54
C ALA A 194 7.93 -6.02 -25.47
N TYR A 195 6.69 -5.54 -25.28
CA TYR A 195 5.55 -5.81 -26.17
C TYR A 195 5.87 -5.43 -27.63
N LYS A 196 6.49 -4.28 -27.88
CA LYS A 196 6.93 -3.87 -29.23
C LYS A 196 8.02 -4.77 -29.81
N ALA A 197 8.96 -5.23 -28.99
CA ALA A 197 10.01 -6.16 -29.42
C ALA A 197 9.42 -7.52 -29.84
N ASP A 198 8.50 -8.08 -29.05
CA ASP A 198 7.83 -9.34 -29.38
C ASP A 198 6.91 -9.19 -30.60
N ARG A 199 6.21 -8.06 -30.75
CA ARG A 199 5.38 -7.77 -31.94
C ARG A 199 6.21 -7.70 -33.23
N ARG A 200 7.44 -7.19 -33.16
CA ARG A 200 8.43 -7.23 -34.27
C ARG A 200 8.97 -8.63 -34.55
N ARG A 201 9.06 -9.49 -33.53
CA ARG A 201 9.48 -10.90 -33.66
C ARG A 201 8.35 -11.81 -34.18
N GLY A 202 7.10 -11.39 -33.99
CA GLY A 202 5.85 -12.06 -34.36
C GLY A 202 5.51 -12.11 -35.86
N GLY A 203 6.50 -12.29 -36.73
CA GLY A 203 6.30 -12.68 -38.14
C GLY A 203 6.77 -14.11 -38.45
N GLY A 204 7.58 -14.71 -37.58
CA GLY A 204 8.11 -16.06 -37.75
C GLY A 204 7.14 -17.13 -37.26
N ARG A 205 6.51 -17.85 -38.20
CA ARG A 205 5.83 -19.13 -37.92
C ARG A 205 6.78 -20.03 -37.12
N SER A 206 6.39 -20.41 -35.90
CA SER A 206 7.22 -21.22 -35.01
C SER A 206 7.73 -22.45 -35.75
N LYS A 207 9.05 -22.57 -35.92
CA LYS A 207 9.66 -23.81 -36.44
C LYS A 207 9.42 -24.90 -35.40
N VAL A 208 8.62 -25.88 -35.79
CA VAL A 208 8.37 -27.11 -35.03
C VAL A 208 9.72 -27.70 -34.61
N LYS A 209 9.88 -27.99 -33.31
CA LYS A 209 11.15 -28.52 -32.79
C LYS A 209 11.31 -29.95 -33.28
N THR A 210 12.30 -30.19 -34.14
CA THR A 210 12.64 -31.53 -34.62
C THR A 210 13.32 -32.34 -33.52
N THR A 211 12.82 -33.54 -33.22
CA THR A 211 13.43 -34.49 -32.29
C THR A 211 14.22 -35.57 -33.05
N SER A 212 15.06 -36.34 -32.36
CA SER A 212 15.72 -37.50 -32.98
C SER A 212 14.70 -38.61 -33.31
N ALA A 213 14.99 -39.41 -34.33
CA ALA A 213 14.13 -40.54 -34.73
C ALA A 213 13.94 -41.57 -33.59
N ALA A 214 14.97 -41.79 -32.77
CA ALA A 214 14.90 -42.66 -31.59
C ALA A 214 13.90 -42.16 -30.54
N ASN A 215 13.78 -40.84 -30.34
CA ASN A 215 12.81 -40.27 -29.43
C ASN A 215 11.37 -40.38 -29.98
N CYS A 216 11.20 -40.22 -31.30
CA CYS A 216 9.92 -40.49 -31.97
C CYS A 216 9.47 -41.95 -31.80
N GLU A 217 10.42 -42.90 -31.87
CA GLU A 217 10.17 -44.31 -31.66
C GLU A 217 9.80 -44.64 -30.21
N ALA A 218 10.57 -44.13 -29.23
CA ALA A 218 10.30 -44.31 -27.81
C ALA A 218 8.95 -43.69 -27.37
N PHE A 219 8.54 -42.59 -27.99
CA PHE A 219 7.22 -41.99 -27.77
C PHE A 219 6.09 -42.89 -28.29
N LEU A 220 6.22 -43.44 -29.50
CA LEU A 220 5.19 -44.31 -30.08
C LEU A 220 5.11 -45.70 -29.43
N SER A 221 6.22 -46.21 -28.90
CA SER A 221 6.23 -47.49 -28.17
C SER A 221 5.55 -47.40 -26.80
N GLY A 222 5.65 -46.24 -26.11
CA GLY A 222 4.98 -45.99 -24.84
C GLY A 222 3.47 -45.71 -24.94
N LEU A 223 2.94 -45.48 -26.14
CA LEU A 223 1.52 -45.21 -26.38
C LEU A 223 0.72 -46.47 -26.69
N SER A 224 -0.54 -46.52 -26.21
CA SER A 224 -1.47 -47.59 -26.57
C SER A 224 -1.85 -47.54 -28.06
N PRO A 225 -2.31 -48.65 -28.66
CA PRO A 225 -2.73 -48.67 -30.06
C PRO A 225 -3.88 -47.69 -30.37
N ARG A 226 -4.73 -47.36 -29.39
CA ARG A 226 -5.83 -46.39 -29.52
C ARG A 226 -5.32 -44.95 -29.57
N GLU A 227 -4.36 -44.60 -28.73
CA GLU A 227 -3.75 -43.26 -28.71
C GLU A 227 -2.90 -43.00 -29.97
N ARG A 228 -2.18 -44.02 -30.46
CA ARG A 228 -1.52 -43.97 -31.77
C ARG A 228 -2.53 -43.70 -32.90
N GLY A 229 -3.71 -44.33 -32.85
CA GLY A 229 -4.82 -44.05 -33.76
C GLY A 229 -5.24 -42.57 -33.75
N ALA A 230 -5.35 -41.96 -32.57
CA ALA A 230 -5.72 -40.55 -32.43
C ALA A 230 -4.69 -39.58 -33.04
N ILE A 231 -3.39 -39.89 -32.92
CA ILE A 231 -2.29 -39.14 -33.56
C ILE A 231 -2.32 -39.36 -35.08
N TYR A 232 -2.41 -40.61 -35.54
CA TYR A 232 -2.33 -40.93 -36.96
C TYR A 232 -3.51 -40.40 -37.77
N ASN A 233 -4.71 -40.42 -37.18
CA ASN A 233 -5.95 -39.96 -37.81
C ASN A 233 -6.27 -38.50 -37.46
N CYS A 234 -5.42 -37.80 -36.70
CA CYS A 234 -5.64 -36.41 -36.25
C CYS A 234 -6.98 -36.20 -35.52
N SER A 235 -7.48 -37.21 -34.79
CA SER A 235 -8.83 -37.15 -34.19
C SER A 235 -8.93 -36.21 -32.98
N THR A 236 -7.80 -35.66 -32.52
CA THR A 236 -7.73 -34.59 -31.52
C THR A 236 -6.75 -33.51 -31.99
N SER A 237 -6.96 -32.27 -31.53
CA SER A 237 -6.05 -31.14 -31.81
C SER A 237 -4.61 -31.43 -31.38
N MET A 238 -4.45 -32.09 -30.23
CA MET A 238 -3.16 -32.54 -29.70
C MET A 238 -2.54 -33.67 -30.54
N GLY A 239 -3.35 -34.61 -31.05
CA GLY A 239 -2.89 -35.64 -31.98
C GLY A 239 -2.41 -35.07 -33.33
N ALA A 240 -3.09 -34.04 -33.84
CA ALA A 240 -2.66 -33.32 -35.04
C ALA A 240 -1.31 -32.59 -34.85
N ALA A 241 -1.10 -31.96 -33.68
CA ALA A 241 0.18 -31.38 -33.29
C ALA A 241 1.29 -32.44 -33.26
N TYR A 242 1.11 -33.55 -32.52
CA TYR A 242 2.11 -34.62 -32.47
C TYR A 242 2.40 -35.24 -33.84
N ARG A 243 1.40 -35.40 -34.71
CA ARG A 243 1.64 -35.85 -36.10
C ARG A 243 2.53 -34.86 -36.86
N SER A 244 2.29 -33.55 -36.72
CA SER A 244 3.13 -32.53 -37.36
C SER A 244 4.57 -32.54 -36.83
N GLU A 245 4.76 -32.79 -35.53
CA GLU A 245 6.07 -32.93 -34.88
C GLU A 245 6.82 -34.18 -35.34
N LEU A 246 6.14 -35.32 -35.43
CA LEU A 246 6.71 -36.56 -35.96
C LEU A 246 7.13 -36.41 -37.43
N ILE A 247 6.26 -35.88 -38.29
CA ILE A 247 6.58 -35.65 -39.71
C ILE A 247 7.72 -34.62 -39.87
N ALA A 248 7.75 -33.54 -39.07
CA ALA A 248 8.86 -32.59 -39.09
C ALA A 248 10.20 -33.22 -38.65
N SER A 249 10.15 -34.23 -37.76
CA SER A 249 11.33 -34.86 -37.16
C SER A 249 11.92 -36.01 -37.98
N VAL A 250 11.08 -36.84 -38.62
CA VAL A 250 11.52 -38.03 -39.39
C VAL A 250 11.12 -38.01 -40.87
N GLY A 251 10.48 -36.95 -41.34
CA GLY A 251 9.90 -36.86 -42.68
C GLY A 251 8.65 -37.74 -42.86
N GLU A 252 7.94 -37.56 -43.97
CA GLU A 252 6.73 -38.35 -44.26
C GLU A 252 7.04 -39.83 -44.46
N SER A 253 8.17 -40.16 -45.10
CA SER A 253 8.65 -41.53 -45.31
C SER A 253 9.03 -42.22 -44.00
N GLY A 254 9.75 -41.53 -43.10
CA GLY A 254 10.07 -42.04 -41.77
C GLY A 254 8.82 -42.20 -40.90
N PHE A 255 7.87 -41.27 -40.97
CA PHE A 255 6.57 -41.40 -40.29
C PHE A 255 5.77 -42.61 -40.82
N ALA A 256 5.79 -42.87 -42.13
CA ALA A 256 5.17 -44.06 -42.73
C ALA A 256 5.89 -45.38 -42.35
N ALA A 257 7.19 -45.34 -42.04
CA ALA A 257 7.89 -46.48 -41.44
C ALA A 257 7.47 -46.70 -39.98
N LEU A 258 7.41 -45.63 -39.16
CA LEU A 258 6.94 -45.69 -37.78
C LEU A 258 5.49 -46.21 -37.67
N LYS A 259 4.58 -45.77 -38.53
CA LYS A 259 3.19 -46.29 -38.58
C LYS A 259 3.10 -47.80 -38.88
N ARG A 260 4.05 -48.35 -39.64
CA ARG A 260 4.12 -49.79 -39.94
C ARG A 260 4.69 -50.59 -38.76
N LYS A 261 5.68 -50.04 -38.06
CA LYS A 261 6.29 -50.64 -36.87
C LYS A 261 5.39 -50.58 -35.64
N TYR A 262 4.60 -49.52 -35.49
CA TYR A 262 3.66 -49.29 -34.40
C TYR A 262 2.24 -49.06 -34.93
N PRO A 263 1.51 -50.11 -35.35
CA PRO A 263 0.15 -49.95 -35.85
C PRO A 263 -0.77 -49.33 -34.80
N ALA A 264 -1.79 -48.62 -35.29
CA ALA A 264 -2.95 -48.28 -34.48
C ALA A 264 -3.82 -49.53 -34.26
N GLY A 265 -4.58 -49.56 -33.16
CA GLY A 265 -5.61 -50.57 -32.95
C GLY A 265 -6.72 -50.42 -33.98
N ARG A 266 -7.39 -51.54 -34.30
CA ARG A 266 -8.70 -51.48 -34.98
C ARG A 266 -9.75 -50.90 -34.03
#